data_AF-A0A366LCW8-F1
#
_entry.id   AF-A0A366LCW8-F1
#
_cell.length_a   1.000
_cell.length_b   1.000
_cell.length_c   1.000
_cell.angle_alpha   90.00
_cell.angle_beta   90.00
_cell.angle_gamma   90.00
#
_symmetry.space_group_name_H-M   'P 1'
#
loop_
_entity.id
_entity.type
_entity.pdbx_description
1 polymer ?
#
loop_
_entity_poly.entity_id
_entity_poly.type
_entity_poly.pdbx_seq_one_letter_code
_entity_poly.pdbx_strand_id
1 'polypeptide(L)'
;MAPEYLFDAKGQRLISSLIDSKKGTISVIYGNEIAIKAAGNHSPKALAGAEYTLVTWKQKEMPGWYGTNMNGDLYSIETLKVQGKNQQQIHLEYLFKAGHTYPKGAEAPERNGRINLITNQPAAVFP
;
A
#
# COMPACT_ATOMS: atom_id res chain seq x y z
N MET A 1 1.78 -12.21 -20.50
CA MET A 1 2.30 -11.08 -19.70
C MET A 1 1.13 -10.49 -18.95
N ALA A 2 1.19 -10.38 -17.62
CA ALA A 2 0.19 -9.61 -16.90
C ALA A 2 0.27 -8.16 -17.36
N PRO A 3 -0.85 -7.42 -17.42
CA PRO A 3 -0.79 -6.03 -17.81
C PRO A 3 0.14 -5.24 -16.88
N GLU A 4 0.85 -4.25 -17.42
CA GLU A 4 1.89 -3.47 -16.71
C GLU A 4 1.36 -2.77 -15.43
N TYR A 5 0.03 -2.64 -15.33
CA TYR A 5 -0.70 -2.04 -14.21
C TYR A 5 -1.17 -3.02 -13.12
N LEU A 6 -1.00 -4.34 -13.31
CA LEU A 6 -1.44 -5.36 -12.35
C LEU A 6 -0.27 -5.81 -11.48
N PHE A 7 -0.31 -5.45 -10.19
CA PHE A 7 0.65 -5.95 -9.21
C PHE A 7 0.28 -7.37 -8.76
N ASP A 8 1.24 -8.29 -8.82
CA ASP A 8 1.09 -9.63 -8.26
C ASP A 8 1.32 -9.60 -6.74
N ALA A 9 0.23 -9.56 -5.99
CA ALA A 9 0.24 -9.48 -4.53
C ALA A 9 0.53 -10.82 -3.82
N LYS A 10 0.92 -11.89 -4.54
CA LYS A 10 1.37 -13.17 -3.98
C LYS A 10 0.46 -13.75 -2.88
N GLY A 11 -0.85 -13.73 -3.11
CA GLY A 11 -1.85 -14.29 -2.18
C GLY A 11 -2.34 -13.31 -1.10
N GLN A 12 -1.82 -12.09 -1.05
CA GLN A 12 -2.43 -11.00 -0.28
C GLN A 12 -3.71 -10.50 -0.96
N ARG A 13 -4.64 -9.95 -0.17
CA ARG A 13 -5.90 -9.37 -0.67
C ARG A 13 -5.91 -7.87 -0.46
N LEU A 14 -6.71 -7.18 -1.28
CA LEU A 14 -6.89 -5.73 -1.19
C LEU A 14 -7.54 -5.34 0.15
N ILE A 15 -6.92 -4.38 0.83
CA ILE A 15 -7.44 -3.73 2.03
C ILE A 15 -8.08 -2.40 1.64
N SER A 16 -7.36 -1.53 0.94
CA SER A 16 -7.86 -0.20 0.59
C SER A 16 -7.13 0.39 -0.63
N SER A 17 -7.74 1.40 -1.24
CA SER A 17 -7.17 2.16 -2.37
C SER A 17 -7.23 3.66 -2.08
N LEU A 18 -6.17 4.38 -2.41
CA LEU A 18 -6.04 5.83 -2.21
C LEU A 18 -5.70 6.52 -3.52
N ILE A 19 -6.31 7.68 -3.75
CA ILE A 19 -6.00 8.56 -4.88
C ILE A 19 -5.48 9.88 -4.31
N ASP A 20 -4.24 10.25 -4.66
CA ASP A 20 -3.67 11.57 -4.35
C ASP A 20 -3.55 12.36 -5.65
N SER A 21 -4.57 13.17 -5.95
CA SER A 21 -4.63 13.98 -7.16
C SER A 21 -3.59 15.11 -7.17
N LYS A 22 -3.10 15.56 -6.00
CA LYS A 22 -2.05 16.60 -5.92
C LYS A 22 -0.71 16.03 -6.35
N LYS A 23 -0.41 14.78 -5.97
CA LYS A 23 0.83 14.08 -6.33
C LYS A 23 0.71 13.28 -7.63
N GLY A 24 -0.50 13.18 -8.19
CA GLY A 24 -0.79 12.40 -9.39
C GLY A 24 -0.46 10.92 -9.18
N THR A 25 -0.90 10.34 -8.05
CA THR A 25 -0.62 8.93 -7.71
C THR A 25 -1.88 8.18 -7.31
N ILE A 26 -1.92 6.88 -7.62
CA ILE A 26 -2.88 5.90 -7.09
C ILE A 26 -2.10 4.91 -6.25
N SER A 27 -2.62 4.57 -5.08
CA SER A 27 -2.00 3.58 -4.21
C SER A 27 -3.00 2.51 -3.79
N VAL A 28 -2.53 1.27 -3.65
CA VAL A 28 -3.32 0.16 -3.13
C VAL A 28 -2.57 -0.51 -1.99
N ILE A 29 -3.28 -0.74 -0.89
CA ILE A 29 -2.78 -1.51 0.25
C ILE A 29 -3.33 -2.93 0.12
N TYR A 30 -2.42 -3.89 0.06
CA TYR A 30 -2.69 -5.31 0.18
C TYR A 30 -2.27 -5.80 1.56
N GLY A 31 -2.85 -6.91 2.01
CA GLY A 31 -2.35 -7.61 3.18
C GLY A 31 -2.83 -9.05 3.29
N ASN A 32 -2.22 -9.77 4.23
CA ASN A 32 -2.65 -11.12 4.58
C ASN A 32 -3.97 -11.10 5.41
N GLU A 33 -4.48 -12.26 5.79
CA GLU A 33 -5.74 -12.34 6.55
C GLU A 33 -5.70 -11.61 7.89
N ILE A 34 -4.54 -11.59 8.54
CA ILE A 34 -4.36 -10.91 9.83
C ILE A 34 -4.42 -9.38 9.63
N ALA A 35 -3.78 -8.86 8.59
CA ALA A 35 -3.85 -7.46 8.21
C ALA A 35 -5.28 -7.00 7.89
N ILE A 36 -6.06 -7.83 7.18
CA ILE A 36 -7.45 -7.53 6.86
C ILE A 36 -8.33 -7.50 8.12
N LYS A 37 -8.13 -8.46 9.04
CA LYS A 37 -8.82 -8.46 10.35
C LYS A 37 -8.47 -7.22 11.16
N ALA A 38 -7.21 -6.79 11.15
CA ALA A 38 -6.77 -5.56 11.82
C ALA A 38 -7.50 -4.33 11.27
N ALA A 39 -7.69 -4.27 9.95
CA ALA A 39 -8.35 -3.16 9.27
C ALA A 39 -9.88 -3.08 9.50
N GLY A 40 -10.53 -4.17 9.92
CA GLY A 40 -12.00 -4.22 10.15
C GLY A 40 -12.47 -3.82 11.55
N ASN A 41 -11.59 -3.79 12.56
CA ASN A 41 -11.97 -3.68 13.97
C ASN A 41 -12.05 -2.24 14.53
N HIS A 42 -12.19 -1.22 13.67
CA HIS A 42 -12.31 0.21 14.06
C HIS A 42 -11.22 0.75 15.00
N SER A 43 -10.08 0.06 15.10
CA SER A 43 -8.91 0.49 15.85
C SER A 43 -7.68 -0.07 15.16
N PRO A 44 -6.98 0.73 14.35
CA PRO A 44 -5.83 0.25 13.63
C PRO A 44 -4.68 -0.02 14.60
N LYS A 45 -4.55 -1.28 15.00
CA LYS A 45 -3.37 -1.80 15.66
C LYS A 45 -2.69 -2.78 14.71
N ALA A 46 -1.40 -2.57 14.49
CA ALA A 46 -0.58 -3.53 13.77
C ALA A 46 -0.57 -4.85 14.59
N LEU A 47 -1.25 -5.88 14.09
CA LEU A 47 -1.29 -7.17 14.76
C LEU A 47 -0.03 -7.97 14.44
N ALA A 48 0.57 -8.62 15.44
CA ALA A 48 1.64 -9.60 15.21
C ALA A 48 1.24 -10.63 14.14
N GLY A 49 2.12 -10.88 13.19
CA GLY A 49 1.89 -11.71 12.00
C GLY A 49 1.21 -10.99 10.83
N ALA A 50 0.80 -9.73 10.99
CA ALA A 50 0.27 -8.96 9.88
C ALA A 50 1.37 -8.60 8.88
N GLU A 51 1.06 -8.78 7.60
CA GLU A 51 1.91 -8.36 6.49
C GLU A 51 1.11 -7.44 5.58
N TYR A 52 1.70 -6.31 5.23
CA TYR A 52 1.12 -5.31 4.35
C TYR A 52 2.04 -5.04 3.17
N THR A 53 1.45 -4.69 2.03
CA THR A 53 2.17 -4.17 0.87
C THR A 53 1.40 -3.00 0.29
N LEU A 54 2.02 -1.82 0.30
CA LEU A 54 1.53 -0.62 -0.33
C LEU A 54 2.22 -0.43 -1.65
N VAL A 55 1.45 -0.48 -2.73
CA VAL A 55 1.94 -0.26 -4.09
C VAL A 55 1.42 1.07 -4.57
N THR A 56 2.32 1.91 -5.05
CA THR A 56 1.99 3.25 -5.57
C THR A 56 2.36 3.32 -7.04
N TRP A 57 1.45 3.81 -7.86
CA TRP A 57 1.65 4.12 -9.27
C TRP A 57 1.46 5.61 -9.52
N LYS A 58 2.07 6.10 -10.59
CA LYS A 58 1.66 7.37 -11.21
C LYS A 58 0.26 7.23 -11.80
N GLN A 59 -0.48 8.34 -11.82
CA GLN A 59 -1.71 8.45 -12.58
C GLN A 59 -1.37 8.70 -14.05
N LYS A 60 -2.10 8.03 -14.94
CA LYS A 60 -2.06 8.25 -16.38
C LYS A 60 -3.48 8.43 -16.89
N GLU A 61 -3.69 9.32 -17.85
CA GLU A 61 -5.00 9.48 -18.48
C GLU A 61 -5.45 8.18 -19.16
N MET A 62 -6.74 7.87 -19.04
CA MET A 62 -7.33 6.72 -19.70
C MET A 62 -7.54 7.02 -21.19
N PRO A 63 -6.93 6.27 -22.11
CA PRO A 63 -7.08 6.52 -23.54
C PRO A 63 -8.54 6.49 -23.98
N GLY A 64 -9.00 7.57 -24.63
CA GLY A 64 -10.37 7.69 -25.13
C GLY A 64 -11.40 8.19 -24.11
N TRP A 65 -11.02 8.41 -22.85
CA TRP A 65 -11.92 8.87 -21.79
C TRP A 65 -11.35 10.10 -21.08
N TYR A 66 -11.88 11.28 -21.41
CA TYR A 66 -11.43 12.54 -20.80
C TYR A 66 -11.85 12.63 -19.33
N GLY A 67 -10.95 13.12 -18.48
CA GLY A 67 -11.22 13.36 -17.05
C GLY A 67 -11.13 12.14 -16.13
N THR A 68 -10.73 10.97 -16.64
CA THR A 68 -10.49 9.77 -15.82
C THR A 68 -9.03 9.32 -15.90
N ASN A 69 -8.44 8.97 -14.75
CA ASN A 69 -7.09 8.46 -14.66
C ASN A 69 -7.07 6.97 -14.30
N MET A 70 -6.06 6.26 -14.78
CA MET A 70 -5.74 4.87 -14.48
C MET A 70 -4.33 4.74 -13.89
N ASN A 71 -4.01 3.53 -13.41
CA ASN A 71 -2.65 3.20 -13.02
C ASN A 71 -1.72 3.33 -14.24
N GLY A 72 -0.70 4.17 -14.09
CA GLY A 72 0.44 4.26 -14.99
C GLY A 72 1.63 3.51 -14.41
N ASP A 73 2.81 4.12 -14.49
CA ASP A 73 4.06 3.48 -14.12
C ASP A 73 4.20 3.29 -12.61
N LEU A 74 4.91 2.24 -12.21
CA LEU A 74 5.23 1.97 -10.82
C LEU A 74 6.10 3.09 -10.22
N TYR A 75 5.61 3.66 -9.12
CA TYR A 75 6.27 4.72 -8.38
C TYR A 75 7.01 4.17 -7.16
N SER A 76 6.37 3.31 -6.36
CA SER A 76 7.02 2.65 -5.22
C SER A 76 6.30 1.38 -4.80
N ILE A 77 7.04 0.51 -4.11
CA ILE A 77 6.50 -0.61 -3.32
C ILE A 77 7.03 -0.48 -1.90
N GLU A 78 6.14 -0.53 -0.93
CA GLU A 78 6.45 -0.49 0.50
C GLU A 78 5.89 -1.74 1.17
N THR A 79 6.71 -2.46 1.93
CA THR A 79 6.27 -3.63 2.67
C THR A 79 6.43 -3.40 4.16
N LEU A 80 5.44 -3.84 4.93
CA LEU A 80 5.48 -3.81 6.40
C LEU A 80 5.18 -5.21 6.92
N LYS A 81 6.11 -5.77 7.69
CA LYS A 81 5.89 -7.00 8.47
C LYS A 81 5.85 -6.67 9.95
N VAL A 82 4.80 -7.10 10.62
CA VAL A 82 4.64 -6.98 12.06
C VAL A 82 5.09 -8.30 12.69
N GLN A 83 6.32 -8.32 13.19
CA GLN A 83 6.88 -9.49 13.87
C GLN A 83 6.62 -9.39 15.37
N GLY A 84 6.42 -10.52 16.05
CA GLY A 84 6.25 -10.52 17.49
C GLY A 84 5.70 -11.85 17.99
N LYS A 85 6.07 -12.23 19.22
CA LYS A 85 5.50 -13.42 19.87
C LYS A 85 4.09 -13.17 20.39
N ASN A 86 3.78 -11.92 20.72
CA ASN A 86 2.50 -11.45 21.21
C ASN A 86 2.32 -9.95 20.87
N GLN A 87 1.15 -9.39 21.19
CA GLN A 87 0.82 -7.99 20.90
C GLN A 87 1.57 -6.98 21.78
N GLN A 88 2.20 -7.42 22.88
CA GLN A 88 2.95 -6.58 23.80
C GLN A 88 4.40 -6.32 23.33
N GLN A 89 4.94 -7.19 22.47
CA GLN A 89 6.29 -7.09 21.96
C GLN A 89 6.29 -7.29 20.44
N ILE A 90 5.89 -6.24 19.72
CA ILE A 90 5.93 -6.19 18.26
C ILE A 90 7.15 -5.42 17.75
N HIS A 91 7.74 -5.92 16.67
CA HIS A 91 8.78 -5.30 15.87
C HIS A 91 8.22 -5.03 14.47
N LEU A 92 8.48 -3.83 13.95
CA LEU A 92 7.98 -3.40 12.64
C LEU A 92 9.13 -3.40 11.64
N GLU A 93 9.12 -4.36 10.74
CA GLU A 93 10.06 -4.41 9.62
C GLU A 93 9.43 -3.69 8.42
N TYR A 94 9.89 -2.47 8.18
CA TYR A 94 9.44 -1.64 7.06
C TYR A 94 10.54 -1.55 6.01
N LEU A 95 10.19 -1.83 4.75
CA LEU A 95 11.08 -1.70 3.61
C LEU A 95 10.42 -0.86 2.54
N PHE A 96 11.19 0.08 1.99
CA PHE A 96 10.81 0.91 0.86
C PHE A 96 11.63 0.50 -0.36
N LYS A 97 10.95 0.30 -1.49
CA LYS A 97 11.56 0.04 -2.80
C LYS A 97 11.05 1.06 -3.81
N ALA A 98 11.96 1.89 -4.32
CA ALA A 98 11.68 2.82 -5.40
C ALA A 98 11.30 2.09 -6.69
N GLY A 99 10.26 2.58 -7.36
CA GLY A 99 9.94 2.21 -8.75
C GLY A 99 10.78 2.99 -9.75
N HIS A 100 10.69 2.64 -11.04
CA HIS A 100 11.48 3.28 -12.09
C HIS A 100 11.17 4.79 -12.23
N THR A 101 9.94 5.20 -11.89
CA THR A 101 9.51 6.62 -11.96
C THR A 101 9.70 7.37 -10.65
N TYR A 102 10.28 6.74 -9.61
CA TYR A 102 10.68 7.45 -8.41
C TYR A 102 11.85 8.38 -8.73
N PRO A 103 11.87 9.64 -8.27
CA PRO A 103 12.94 10.57 -8.62
C PRO A 103 14.31 10.05 -8.16
N LYS A 104 15.30 10.04 -9.07
CA LYS A 104 16.66 9.64 -8.75
C LYS A 104 17.27 10.60 -7.73
N GLY A 105 17.87 10.06 -6.69
CA GLY A 105 18.47 10.85 -5.61
C GLY A 105 17.47 11.43 -4.61
N ALA A 106 16.16 11.19 -4.77
CA ALA A 106 15.20 11.51 -3.72
C ALA A 106 15.35 10.56 -2.54
N GLU A 107 15.18 11.10 -1.34
CA GLU A 107 15.20 10.33 -0.11
C GLU A 107 13.99 9.36 -0.05
N ALA A 108 14.17 8.29 0.73
CA ALA A 108 13.06 7.43 1.10
C ALA A 108 12.05 8.21 1.96
N PRO A 109 10.75 7.87 1.88
CA PRO A 109 9.76 8.53 2.71
C PRO A 109 9.97 8.26 4.20
N GLU A 110 9.52 9.19 5.05
CA GLU A 110 9.66 9.09 6.51
C GLU A 110 8.93 7.86 7.04
N ARG A 111 9.68 6.96 7.70
CA ARG A 111 9.25 5.61 8.05
C ARG A 111 7.97 5.57 8.89
N ASN A 112 7.88 6.36 9.97
CA ASN A 112 6.77 6.25 10.92
C ASN A 112 5.46 6.76 10.33
N GLY A 113 5.51 7.83 9.54
CA GLY A 113 4.38 8.35 8.79
C GLY A 113 3.85 7.34 7.77
N ARG A 114 4.74 6.59 7.10
CA ARG A 114 4.33 5.52 6.17
C ARG A 114 3.73 4.32 6.89
N ILE A 115 4.33 3.88 8.00
CA ILE A 115 3.75 2.81 8.84
C ILE A 115 2.35 3.21 9.30
N ASN A 116 2.17 4.41 9.84
CA ASN A 116 0.87 4.91 10.27
C ASN A 116 -0.14 4.94 9.12
N LEU A 117 0.27 5.40 7.93
CA LEU A 117 -0.59 5.40 6.75
C LEU A 117 -1.03 3.97 6.39
N ILE A 118 -0.10 3.01 6.36
CA ILE A 118 -0.36 1.62 5.98
C ILE A 118 -1.30 0.93 6.98
N THR A 119 -1.09 1.12 8.29
CA THR A 119 -1.86 0.42 9.32
C THR A 119 -3.21 1.05 9.60
N ASN A 120 -3.38 2.35 9.32
CA ASN A 120 -4.59 3.10 9.69
C ASN A 120 -5.65 3.18 8.60
N GLN A 121 -5.48 2.50 7.46
CA GLN A 121 -6.56 2.43 6.48
C GLN A 121 -7.59 1.37 6.86
N PRO A 122 -8.88 1.73 6.98
CA PRO A 122 -9.94 0.75 7.15
C PRO A 122 -10.05 -0.11 5.88
N ALA A 123 -10.49 -1.35 6.05
CA ALA A 123 -10.81 -2.20 4.92
C ALA A 123 -11.95 -1.56 4.11
N ALA A 124 -11.80 -1.48 2.79
CA ALA A 124 -12.83 -1.02 1.89
C ALA A 124 -14.04 -1.98 2.01
N VAL A 125 -15.13 -1.48 2.59
CA VAL A 125 -16.38 -2.22 2.68
C VAL A 125 -17.17 -1.92 1.42
N PHE A 126 -17.34 -2.92 0.56
CA PHE A 126 -18.34 -2.85 -0.50
C PHE A 126 -19.70 -3.20 0.13
N PRO A 127 -20.72 -2.32 0.04
CA PRO A 127 -22.08 -2.65 0.47
C PRO A 127 -22.73 -3.73 -0.40
#